data_AF-A0AAW2QX09-F1
#
_entry.id   AF-A0AAW2QX09-F1
#
_cell.length_a   1.000
_cell.length_b   1.000
_cell.length_c   1.000
_cell.angle_alpha   90.00
_cell.angle_beta   90.00
_cell.angle_gamma   90.00
#
_symmetry.space_group_name_H-M   'P 1'
#
loop_
_entity.id
_entity.type
_entity.pdbx_description
1 polymer ?
#
loop_
_entity_poly.entity_id
_entity_poly.type
_entity_poly.pdbx_seq_one_letter_code
_entity_poly.pdbx_strand_id
1 'polypeptide(L)'
;MLELAVLTILQKMIATTDSVGAATALYLSLSYLEEAKPIIGTTEPVPFLIWVLKHYTDVQCKLDALHTLYNISSHHTNIPHLVSSGVIDALEDIIAHPSDHNWREKCIHVLNCLASSKAACDDITAAPGLIRGIATSLDVGEHVEQEQAATCLLKLCNATEKCSQIVLEEGVIPSLVLISVNGTTRGKQKAQKLLMLFREQR
;
A
#
# COMPACT_ATOMS: atom_id res chain seq x y z
N MET A 1 -2.49 30.58 4.25
CA MET A 1 -3.45 31.35 3.42
C MET A 1 -3.76 30.61 2.11
N LEU A 2 -2.76 30.20 1.30
CA LEU A 2 -3.02 29.37 0.11
C LEU A 2 -3.59 27.97 0.44
N GLU A 3 -3.08 27.32 1.49
CA GLU A 3 -3.51 25.97 1.88
C GLU A 3 -5.01 25.87 2.20
N LEU A 4 -5.54 26.78 3.03
CA LEU A 4 -6.96 26.85 3.37
C LEU A 4 -7.84 27.13 2.14
N ALA A 5 -7.39 28.00 1.23
CA ALA A 5 -8.14 28.30 0.01
C ALA A 5 -8.20 27.08 -0.93
N VAL A 6 -7.08 26.36 -1.10
CA VAL A 6 -7.00 25.15 -1.93
C VAL A 6 -7.86 24.03 -1.33
N LEU A 7 -7.83 23.82 -0.02
CA LEU A 7 -8.71 22.85 0.64
C LEU A 7 -10.18 23.19 0.50
N THR A 8 -10.55 24.47 0.65
CA THR A 8 -11.94 24.90 0.50
C THR A 8 -12.44 24.69 -0.94
N ILE A 9 -11.58 24.91 -1.94
CA ILE A 9 -11.90 24.63 -3.34
C ILE A 9 -12.06 23.13 -3.57
N LEU A 10 -11.14 22.32 -3.04
CA LEU A 10 -11.22 20.86 -3.12
C LEU A 10 -12.47 20.30 -2.46
N GLN A 11 -12.85 20.79 -1.26
CA GLN A 11 -14.10 20.41 -0.60
C GLN A 11 -15.33 20.75 -1.46
N LYS A 12 -15.36 21.94 -2.08
CA LYS A 12 -16.44 22.33 -2.99
C LYS A 12 -16.48 21.47 -4.25
N MET A 13 -15.34 21.01 -4.74
CA MET A 13 -15.24 20.08 -5.86
C MET A 13 -15.69 18.67 -5.48
N ILE A 14 -15.31 18.16 -4.31
CA ILE A 14 -15.80 16.86 -3.81
C ILE A 14 -17.33 16.85 -3.68
N ALA A 15 -17.92 17.98 -3.26
CA ALA A 15 -19.38 18.13 -3.15
C ALA A 15 -20.11 18.14 -4.51
N THR A 16 -19.41 18.33 -5.63
CA THR A 16 -19.98 18.29 -6.98
C THR A 16 -19.53 17.04 -7.72
N THR A 17 -20.46 16.11 -7.96
CA THR A 17 -20.19 14.81 -8.61
C THR A 17 -19.54 14.92 -9.99
N ASP A 18 -19.72 16.03 -10.69
CA ASP A 18 -19.14 16.27 -12.02
C ASP A 18 -17.63 16.59 -11.99
N SER A 19 -17.02 16.73 -10.80
CA SER A 19 -15.60 17.12 -10.68
C SER A 19 -14.71 16.13 -9.94
N VAL A 20 -15.17 14.90 -9.71
CA VAL A 20 -14.39 13.83 -9.04
C VAL A 20 -13.03 13.61 -9.70
N GLY A 21 -12.98 13.51 -11.02
CA GLY A 21 -11.72 13.32 -11.74
C GLY A 21 -10.76 14.50 -11.58
N ALA A 22 -11.26 15.73 -11.69
CA ALA A 22 -10.45 16.94 -11.51
C ALA A 22 -9.95 17.09 -10.06
N ALA A 23 -10.79 16.79 -9.07
CA ALA A 23 -10.41 16.79 -7.66
C ALA A 23 -9.31 15.76 -7.38
N THR A 24 -9.45 14.55 -7.91
CA THR A 24 -8.48 13.47 -7.73
C THR A 24 -7.13 13.81 -8.37
N ALA A 25 -7.13 14.33 -9.61
CA ALA A 25 -5.93 14.78 -10.29
C ALA A 25 -5.23 15.95 -9.55
N LEU A 26 -6.00 16.86 -8.95
CA LEU A 26 -5.47 17.95 -8.13
C LEU A 26 -4.85 17.42 -6.83
N TYR A 27 -5.49 16.47 -6.15
CA TYR A 27 -4.89 15.80 -4.99
C TYR A 27 -3.58 15.10 -5.33
N LEU A 28 -3.53 14.38 -6.47
CA LEU A 28 -2.30 13.77 -6.95
C LEU A 28 -1.22 14.83 -7.15
N SER A 29 -1.53 15.91 -7.87
CA SER A 29 -0.59 17.00 -8.14
C SER A 29 -0.04 17.62 -6.85
N LEU A 30 -0.90 17.85 -5.85
CA LEU A 30 -0.51 18.40 -4.56
C LEU A 30 0.29 17.41 -3.72
N SER A 31 0.02 16.10 -3.83
CA SER A 31 0.72 15.08 -3.02
C SER A 31 2.22 14.97 -3.30
N TYR A 32 2.71 15.55 -4.40
CA TYR A 32 4.14 15.69 -4.68
C TYR A 32 4.83 16.79 -3.84
N LEU A 33 4.07 17.66 -3.19
CA LEU A 33 4.58 18.70 -2.29
C LEU A 33 4.62 18.15 -0.86
N GLU A 34 5.80 18.18 -0.21
CA GLU A 34 5.96 17.64 1.15
C GLU A 34 5.07 18.37 2.17
N GLU A 35 4.84 19.66 1.98
CA GLU A 35 4.00 20.50 2.84
C GLU A 35 2.51 20.15 2.71
N ALA A 36 2.09 19.62 1.56
CA ALA A 36 0.70 19.26 1.32
C ALA A 36 0.35 17.85 1.84
N LYS A 37 1.32 16.94 1.94
CA LYS A 37 1.09 15.57 2.43
C LYS A 37 0.40 15.47 3.80
N PRO A 38 0.81 16.21 4.86
CA PRO A 38 0.11 16.14 6.14
C PRO A 38 -1.32 16.69 6.07
N ILE A 39 -1.57 17.60 5.13
CA ILE A 39 -2.89 18.22 4.93
C ILE A 39 -3.82 17.24 4.19
N ILE A 40 -3.33 16.59 3.14
CA ILE A 40 -4.09 15.57 2.41
C ILE A 40 -4.33 14.33 3.29
N GLY A 41 -3.39 13.99 4.17
CA GLY A 41 -3.54 12.91 5.14
C GLY A 41 -4.53 13.16 6.29
N THR A 42 -5.35 14.21 6.22
CA THR A 42 -6.39 14.53 7.21
C THR A 42 -7.71 13.76 6.95
N THR A 43 -8.68 13.97 7.84
CA THR A 43 -9.96 13.24 7.91
C THR A 43 -10.88 13.35 6.72
N GLU A 44 -10.74 14.36 5.87
CA GLU A 44 -11.67 14.57 4.76
C GLU A 44 -11.13 14.06 3.41
N PRO A 45 -9.87 14.30 3.02
CA PRO A 45 -9.39 13.84 1.72
C PRO A 45 -9.21 12.32 1.66
N VAL A 46 -8.78 11.68 2.76
CA VAL A 46 -8.53 10.24 2.77
C VAL A 46 -9.79 9.42 2.48
N PRO A 47 -10.94 9.63 3.15
CA PRO A 47 -12.18 8.93 2.80
C PRO A 47 -12.64 9.17 1.35
N PHE A 48 -12.44 10.38 0.82
CA PHE A 48 -12.74 10.67 -0.58
C PHE A 48 -11.88 9.82 -1.53
N LEU A 49 -10.56 9.78 -1.31
CA LEU A 49 -9.64 8.98 -2.12
C LEU A 49 -9.97 7.48 -2.05
N ILE A 50 -10.31 6.97 -0.86
CA ILE A 50 -10.77 5.59 -0.67
C ILE A 50 -12.08 5.33 -1.42
N TRP A 51 -13.02 6.26 -1.37
CA TRP A 51 -14.28 6.15 -2.11
C TRP A 51 -14.05 6.10 -3.63
N VAL A 52 -13.18 6.97 -4.16
CA VAL A 52 -12.80 6.94 -5.59
C VAL A 52 -12.24 5.58 -5.96
N LEU A 53 -11.34 5.08 -5.11
CA LEU A 53 -10.64 3.83 -5.32
C LEU A 53 -11.57 2.61 -5.35
N LYS A 54 -12.61 2.57 -4.51
CA LYS A 54 -13.56 1.44 -4.45
C LYS A 54 -14.71 1.56 -5.44
N HIS A 55 -15.27 2.76 -5.62
CA HIS A 55 -16.58 2.92 -6.26
C HIS A 55 -16.56 3.61 -7.61
N TYR A 56 -15.50 4.37 -7.93
CA TYR A 56 -15.48 5.13 -9.18
C TYR A 56 -15.18 4.22 -10.37
N THR A 57 -15.79 4.51 -11.53
CA THR A 57 -15.67 3.66 -12.72
C THR A 57 -14.43 3.96 -13.56
N ASP A 58 -13.92 5.18 -13.48
CA ASP A 58 -12.76 5.62 -14.26
C ASP A 58 -11.46 5.04 -13.68
N VAL A 59 -10.74 4.28 -14.50
CA VAL A 59 -9.49 3.60 -14.15
C VAL A 59 -8.36 4.59 -13.86
N GLN A 60 -8.28 5.69 -14.60
CA GLN A 60 -7.26 6.72 -14.38
C GLN A 60 -7.49 7.44 -13.06
N CYS A 61 -8.74 7.74 -12.71
CA CYS A 61 -9.05 8.36 -11.42
C CYS A 61 -8.70 7.42 -10.25
N LYS A 62 -8.96 6.11 -10.39
CA LYS A 62 -8.54 5.12 -9.39
C LYS A 62 -7.02 5.06 -9.25
N LEU A 63 -6.29 5.10 -10.36
CA LEU A 63 -4.82 5.19 -10.37
C LEU A 63 -4.33 6.46 -9.67
N ASP A 64 -4.91 7.60 -9.98
CA ASP A 64 -4.53 8.88 -9.39
C ASP A 64 -4.80 8.89 -7.88
N ALA A 65 -5.92 8.29 -7.44
CA ALA A 65 -6.22 8.10 -6.02
C ALA A 65 -5.18 7.18 -5.34
N LEU A 66 -4.83 6.04 -5.95
CA LEU A 66 -3.79 5.14 -5.44
C LEU A 66 -2.42 5.84 -5.37
N HIS A 67 -2.05 6.61 -6.39
CA HIS A 67 -0.81 7.39 -6.41
C HIS A 67 -0.79 8.45 -5.31
N THR A 68 -1.93 9.11 -5.08
CA THR A 68 -2.06 10.07 -3.98
C THR A 68 -1.85 9.38 -2.64
N LEU A 69 -2.53 8.26 -2.38
CA LEU A 69 -2.36 7.45 -1.16
C LEU A 69 -0.91 6.98 -0.99
N TYR A 70 -0.27 6.53 -2.07
CA TYR A 70 1.15 6.21 -2.11
C TYR A 70 2.02 7.39 -1.62
N ASN A 71 1.84 8.57 -2.21
CA ASN A 71 2.64 9.76 -1.89
C ASN A 71 2.45 10.22 -0.45
N ILE A 72 1.21 10.23 0.06
CA ILE A 72 0.93 10.67 1.43
C ILE A 72 1.29 9.61 2.48
N SER A 73 1.33 8.32 2.11
CA SER A 73 1.76 7.23 3.01
C SER A 73 3.25 7.30 3.35
N SER A 74 4.06 7.99 2.56
CA SER A 74 5.47 8.22 2.87
C SER A 74 5.66 9.11 4.11
N HIS A 75 4.61 9.82 4.53
CA HIS A 75 4.64 10.73 5.66
C HIS A 75 4.05 10.05 6.91
N HIS A 76 4.91 9.68 7.85
CA HIS A 76 4.57 8.81 8.99
C HIS A 76 3.40 9.31 9.87
N THR A 77 3.19 10.62 9.98
CA THR A 77 2.10 11.19 10.79
C THR A 77 0.71 10.90 10.19
N ASN A 78 0.64 10.57 8.90
CA ASN A 78 -0.60 10.21 8.21
C ASN A 78 -1.02 8.75 8.47
N ILE A 79 -0.09 7.88 8.87
CA ILE A 79 -0.32 6.43 8.99
C ILE A 79 -1.49 6.09 9.91
N PRO A 80 -1.60 6.63 11.14
CA PRO A 80 -2.72 6.30 12.03
C PRO A 80 -4.08 6.65 11.39
N HIS A 81 -4.13 7.78 10.68
CA HIS A 81 -5.36 8.22 10.05
C HIS A 81 -5.73 7.35 8.84
N LEU A 82 -4.76 7.03 7.97
CA LEU A 82 -4.94 6.12 6.84
C LEU A 82 -5.51 4.77 7.28
N VAL A 83 -4.96 4.19 8.35
CA VAL A 83 -5.46 2.94 8.94
C VAL A 83 -6.89 3.10 9.43
N SER A 84 -7.17 4.12 10.24
CA SER A 84 -8.51 4.36 10.81
C SER A 84 -9.59 4.64 9.76
N SER A 85 -9.22 5.13 8.58
CA SER A 85 -10.12 5.43 7.47
C SER A 85 -10.43 4.23 6.57
N GLY A 86 -9.86 3.05 6.86
CA GLY A 86 -10.16 1.82 6.12
C GLY A 86 -9.38 1.69 4.80
N VAL A 87 -8.17 2.24 4.72
CA VAL A 87 -7.34 2.11 3.50
C VAL A 87 -6.98 0.66 3.19
N ILE A 88 -6.81 -0.19 4.21
CA ILE A 88 -6.40 -1.59 4.07
C ILE A 88 -7.44 -2.38 3.25
N ASP A 89 -8.73 -2.22 3.57
CA ASP A 89 -9.83 -2.84 2.83
C ASP A 89 -9.86 -2.40 1.36
N ALA A 90 -9.53 -1.14 1.07
CA ALA A 90 -9.50 -0.63 -0.30
C ALA A 90 -8.32 -1.19 -1.11
N LEU A 91 -7.20 -1.48 -0.44
CA LEU A 91 -6.01 -2.06 -1.06
C LEU A 91 -6.18 -3.57 -1.33
N GLU A 92 -6.97 -4.28 -0.54
CA GLU A 92 -7.23 -5.71 -0.75
C GLU A 92 -7.92 -5.97 -2.10
N ASP A 93 -8.91 -5.15 -2.43
CA ASP A 93 -9.57 -5.21 -3.73
C ASP A 93 -8.55 -5.00 -4.85
N ILE A 94 -7.64 -4.02 -4.73
CA ILE A 94 -6.68 -3.66 -5.77
C ILE A 94 -5.61 -4.72 -5.99
N ILE A 95 -5.01 -5.24 -4.92
CA ILE A 95 -3.89 -6.17 -5.08
C ILE A 95 -4.34 -7.48 -5.74
N ALA A 96 -5.63 -7.80 -5.65
CA ALA A 96 -6.26 -8.92 -6.34
C ALA A 96 -6.54 -8.65 -7.83
N HIS A 97 -6.46 -7.40 -8.30
CA HIS A 97 -6.70 -7.10 -9.71
C HIS A 97 -5.54 -7.60 -10.59
N PRO A 98 -5.80 -8.44 -11.60
CA PRO A 98 -4.75 -9.12 -12.38
C PRO A 98 -3.90 -8.21 -13.29
N SER A 99 -4.31 -6.95 -13.51
CA SER A 99 -4.06 -6.33 -14.81
C SER A 99 -2.93 -5.31 -14.89
N ASP A 100 -2.16 -5.03 -13.83
CA ASP A 100 -1.06 -4.07 -13.98
C ASP A 100 0.01 -4.16 -12.87
N HIS A 101 1.28 -4.28 -13.25
CA HIS A 101 2.42 -4.27 -12.32
C HIS A 101 2.48 -2.96 -11.52
N ASN A 102 2.14 -1.84 -12.17
CA ASN A 102 2.19 -0.52 -11.59
C ASN A 102 1.24 -0.36 -10.38
N TRP A 103 0.08 -1.04 -10.40
CA TRP A 103 -0.87 -1.01 -9.30
C TRP A 103 -0.37 -1.81 -8.10
N ARG A 104 0.13 -3.03 -8.35
CA ARG A 104 0.66 -3.92 -7.30
C ARG A 104 1.86 -3.30 -6.60
N GLU A 105 2.81 -2.74 -7.35
CA GLU A 105 4.00 -2.08 -6.77
C GLU A 105 3.60 -0.98 -5.78
N LYS A 106 2.67 -0.10 -6.17
CA LYS A 106 2.21 1.02 -5.34
C LYS A 106 1.41 0.56 -4.14
N CYS A 107 0.55 -0.43 -4.34
CA CYS A 107 -0.21 -1.06 -3.26
C CYS A 107 0.75 -1.63 -2.19
N ILE A 108 1.76 -2.41 -2.60
CA ILE A 108 2.75 -3.00 -1.70
C ILE A 108 3.56 -1.92 -0.98
N HIS A 109 3.90 -0.82 -1.66
CA HIS A 109 4.57 0.29 -1.01
C HIS A 109 3.71 0.93 0.08
N VAL A 110 2.42 1.19 -0.19
CA VAL A 110 1.50 1.72 0.82
C VAL A 110 1.42 0.76 2.02
N LEU A 111 1.22 -0.54 1.77
CA LEU A 111 1.22 -1.57 2.83
C LEU A 111 2.52 -1.57 3.64
N ASN A 112 3.68 -1.39 2.98
CA ASN A 112 4.98 -1.26 3.63
C ASN A 112 5.08 -0.05 4.57
N CYS A 113 4.48 1.08 4.21
CA CYS A 113 4.42 2.28 5.04
C CYS A 113 3.48 2.05 6.24
N LEU A 114 2.31 1.46 6.00
CA LEU A 114 1.32 1.14 7.04
C LEU A 114 1.86 0.13 8.06
N ALA A 115 2.64 -0.86 7.62
CA ALA A 115 3.30 -1.87 8.46
C ALA A 115 4.39 -1.30 9.41
N SER A 116 4.46 0.02 9.59
CA SER A 116 5.17 0.68 10.70
C SER A 116 4.34 0.69 12.00
N SER A 117 3.02 0.50 11.90
CA SER A 117 2.10 0.40 13.03
C SER A 117 1.74 -1.06 13.31
N LYS A 118 1.79 -1.45 14.58
CA LYS A 118 1.39 -2.80 15.01
C LYS A 118 -0.08 -3.10 14.70
N ALA A 119 -0.97 -2.13 14.92
CA ALA A 119 -2.39 -2.27 14.59
C ALA A 119 -2.60 -2.52 13.09
N ALA A 120 -1.90 -1.77 12.23
CA ALA A 120 -1.95 -1.98 10.78
C ALA A 120 -1.41 -3.35 10.37
N CYS A 121 -0.34 -3.84 11.01
CA CYS A 121 0.16 -5.19 10.76
C CYS A 121 -0.88 -6.25 11.11
N ASP A 122 -1.61 -6.08 12.21
CA ASP A 122 -2.66 -7.02 12.63
C ASP A 122 -3.83 -7.02 11.64
N ASP A 123 -4.26 -5.83 11.19
CA ASP A 123 -5.30 -5.68 10.17
C ASP A 123 -4.89 -6.28 8.83
N ILE A 124 -3.66 -6.02 8.36
CA ILE A 124 -3.13 -6.60 7.11
C ILE A 124 -3.03 -8.14 7.24
N THR A 125 -2.62 -8.65 8.40
CA THR A 125 -2.53 -10.11 8.64
C THR A 125 -3.91 -10.76 8.71
N ALA A 126 -4.94 -10.02 9.14
CA ALA A 126 -6.32 -10.48 9.16
C ALA A 126 -6.98 -10.52 7.76
N ALA A 127 -6.40 -9.85 6.76
CA ALA A 127 -6.85 -9.81 5.39
C ALA A 127 -6.04 -10.79 4.50
N PRO A 128 -6.48 -12.05 4.33
CA PRO A 128 -5.71 -13.06 3.58
C PRO A 128 -5.50 -12.71 2.11
N GLY A 129 -6.39 -11.92 1.50
CA GLY A 129 -6.23 -11.46 0.12
C GLY A 129 -5.00 -10.56 -0.06
N LEU A 130 -4.68 -9.73 0.94
CA LEU A 130 -3.47 -8.91 0.95
C LEU A 130 -2.20 -9.77 1.03
N ILE A 131 -2.17 -10.75 1.92
CA ILE A 131 -1.01 -11.65 2.07
C ILE A 131 -0.77 -12.43 0.77
N ARG A 132 -1.84 -12.96 0.17
CA ARG A 132 -1.77 -13.64 -1.14
C ARG A 132 -1.27 -12.71 -2.24
N GLY A 133 -1.77 -11.47 -2.30
CA GLY A 133 -1.33 -10.49 -3.29
C GLY A 133 0.16 -10.17 -3.15
N ILE A 134 0.64 -9.96 -1.93
CA ILE A 134 2.07 -9.73 -1.66
C ILE A 134 2.91 -10.97 -1.99
N ALA A 135 2.42 -12.17 -1.65
CA ALA A 135 3.08 -13.44 -2.00
C ALA A 135 3.20 -13.63 -3.51
N THR A 136 2.13 -13.31 -4.26
CA THR A 136 2.12 -13.39 -5.72
C THR A 136 3.19 -12.47 -6.33
N SER A 137 3.38 -11.27 -5.79
CA SER A 137 4.44 -10.35 -6.24
C SER A 137 5.86 -10.84 -5.99
N LEU A 138 6.09 -11.81 -5.10
CA LEU A 138 7.39 -12.49 -5.01
C LEU A 138 7.66 -13.38 -6.23
N ASP A 139 6.61 -13.96 -6.80
CA ASP A 139 6.72 -14.94 -7.89
C ASP A 139 6.75 -14.26 -9.26
N VAL A 140 5.83 -13.34 -9.52
CA VAL A 140 5.66 -12.70 -10.84
C VAL A 140 6.20 -11.27 -10.93
N GLY A 141 6.63 -10.69 -9.82
CA GLY A 141 7.09 -9.30 -9.77
C GLY A 141 8.48 -9.10 -10.38
N GLU A 142 8.76 -7.86 -10.79
CA GLU A 142 10.13 -7.46 -11.13
C GLU A 142 11.02 -7.36 -9.89
N HIS A 143 12.34 -7.28 -10.07
CA HIS A 143 13.29 -7.27 -8.96
C HIS A 143 13.00 -6.22 -7.86
N VAL A 144 12.53 -5.03 -8.24
CA VAL A 144 12.15 -3.97 -7.30
C VAL A 144 10.86 -4.33 -6.56
N GLU A 145 9.85 -4.82 -7.28
CA GLU A 145 8.57 -5.27 -6.71
C GLU A 145 8.78 -6.44 -5.74
N GLN A 146 9.58 -7.43 -6.12
CA GLN A 146 9.98 -8.58 -5.29
C GLN A 146 10.67 -8.15 -4.00
N GLU A 147 11.55 -7.14 -4.08
CA GLU A 147 12.19 -6.58 -2.89
C GLU A 147 11.17 -5.91 -1.96
N GLN A 148 10.24 -5.13 -2.51
CA GLN A 148 9.19 -4.47 -1.74
C GLN A 148 8.28 -5.51 -1.08
N ALA A 149 7.89 -6.55 -1.81
CA ALA A 149 7.08 -7.65 -1.30
C ALA A 149 7.80 -8.38 -0.15
N ALA A 150 9.07 -8.77 -0.35
CA ALA A 150 9.87 -9.43 0.69
C ALA A 150 10.07 -8.53 1.91
N THR A 151 10.20 -7.22 1.71
CA THR A 151 10.27 -6.25 2.81
C THR A 151 8.97 -6.19 3.60
N CYS A 152 7.83 -6.19 2.91
CA CYS A 152 6.50 -6.13 3.53
C CYS A 152 6.24 -7.37 4.37
N LEU A 153 6.41 -8.55 3.78
CA LEU A 153 6.24 -9.82 4.51
C LEU A 153 7.18 -9.92 5.70
N LEU A 154 8.44 -9.49 5.56
CA LEU A 154 9.37 -9.49 6.70
C LEU A 154 8.88 -8.60 7.85
N LYS A 155 8.31 -7.42 7.57
CA LYS A 155 7.73 -6.57 8.62
C LYS A 155 6.54 -7.25 9.29
N LEU A 156 5.63 -7.81 8.51
CA LEU A 156 4.41 -8.47 9.01
C LEU A 156 4.74 -9.71 9.85
N CYS A 157 5.63 -10.58 9.37
CA CYS A 157 6.07 -11.78 10.09
C CYS A 157 6.85 -11.47 11.37
N ASN A 158 7.58 -10.35 11.43
CA ASN A 158 8.20 -9.90 12.67
C ASN A 158 7.19 -9.28 13.65
N ALA A 159 6.07 -8.77 13.14
CA ALA A 159 5.01 -8.22 13.98
C ALA A 159 4.11 -9.30 14.59
N THR A 160 3.87 -10.41 13.88
CA THR A 160 3.11 -11.57 14.40
C THR A 160 3.66 -12.90 13.89
N GLU A 161 3.81 -13.87 14.79
CA GLU A 161 4.12 -15.26 14.40
C GLU A 161 3.00 -15.89 13.56
N LYS A 162 1.75 -15.48 13.79
CA LYS A 162 0.60 -15.90 12.97
C LYS A 162 0.79 -15.55 11.49
N CYS A 163 1.34 -14.37 11.19
CA CYS A 163 1.62 -13.99 9.81
C CYS A 163 2.61 -14.95 9.14
N SER A 164 3.63 -15.43 9.85
CA SER A 164 4.57 -16.39 9.27
C SER A 164 3.90 -17.68 8.81
N GLN A 165 2.95 -18.20 9.59
CA GLN A 165 2.19 -19.41 9.22
C GLN A 165 1.37 -19.18 7.94
N ILE A 166 0.62 -18.08 7.89
CA ILE A 166 -0.20 -17.72 6.71
C ILE A 166 0.68 -17.53 5.47
N VAL A 167 1.81 -16.85 5.60
CA VAL A 167 2.75 -16.63 4.48
C VAL A 167 3.35 -17.93 3.98
N LEU A 168 3.65 -18.89 4.88
CA LEU A 168 4.15 -20.21 4.50
C LEU A 168 3.09 -21.04 3.76
N GLU A 169 1.82 -20.91 4.14
CA GLU A 169 0.69 -21.59 3.46
C GLU A 169 0.50 -21.09 2.02
N GLU A 170 0.80 -19.83 1.74
CA GLU A 170 0.81 -19.26 0.37
C GLU A 170 2.03 -19.72 -0.47
N GLY A 171 2.90 -20.60 0.06
CA GLY A 171 3.90 -21.30 -0.73
C GLY A 171 5.10 -20.46 -1.18
N VAL A 172 5.44 -19.39 -0.45
CA VAL A 172 6.46 -18.40 -0.87
C VAL A 172 7.92 -18.89 -0.92
N ILE A 173 8.22 -20.07 -0.38
CA ILE A 173 9.60 -20.54 -0.18
C ILE A 173 10.42 -20.62 -1.49
N PRO A 174 9.93 -21.22 -2.60
CA PRO A 174 10.67 -21.29 -3.83
C PRO A 174 11.02 -19.91 -4.40
N SER A 175 10.07 -18.98 -4.39
CA SER A 175 10.26 -17.60 -4.87
C SER A 175 11.28 -16.85 -3.99
N LEU A 176 11.22 -17.01 -2.66
CA LEU A 176 12.22 -16.43 -1.76
C LEU A 176 13.63 -17.00 -1.98
N VAL A 177 13.76 -18.30 -2.25
CA VAL A 177 15.06 -18.91 -2.60
C VAL A 177 15.59 -18.30 -3.90
N LEU A 178 14.75 -18.16 -4.92
CA LEU A 178 15.14 -17.55 -6.20
C LEU A 178 15.61 -16.10 -6.01
N ILE A 179 14.84 -15.29 -5.27
CA ILE A 179 15.19 -13.90 -4.96
C ILE A 179 16.50 -13.82 -4.16
N SER A 180 16.76 -14.77 -3.24
CA SER A 180 17.99 -14.79 -2.44
C SER A 180 19.27 -14.94 -3.27
N VAL A 181 19.15 -15.49 -4.48
CA VAL A 181 20.27 -15.68 -5.42
C VAL A 181 20.28 -14.61 -6.50
N ASN A 182 19.11 -14.28 -7.07
CA ASN A 182 18.99 -13.48 -8.29
C ASN A 182 18.43 -12.07 -8.09
N GLY A 183 17.91 -11.74 -6.91
CA GLY A 183 17.28 -10.44 -6.65
C GLY A 183 18.26 -9.27 -6.55
N THR A 184 17.73 -8.07 -6.27
CA THR A 184 18.56 -6.91 -5.91
C THR A 184 19.36 -7.17 -4.63
N THR A 185 20.42 -6.40 -4.37
CA THR A 185 21.21 -6.53 -3.12
C THR A 185 20.33 -6.49 -1.86
N ARG A 186 19.35 -5.59 -1.82
CA ARG A 186 18.39 -5.48 -0.72
C ARG A 186 17.38 -6.62 -0.73
N GLY A 187 16.86 -7.02 -1.89
CA GLY A 187 15.96 -8.16 -2.05
C GLY A 187 16.56 -9.47 -1.53
N LYS A 188 17.83 -9.74 -1.87
CA LYS A 188 18.57 -10.91 -1.36
C LYS A 188 18.61 -10.93 0.17
N GLN A 189 18.96 -9.80 0.78
CA GLN A 189 19.04 -9.69 2.24
C GLN A 189 17.67 -9.91 2.91
N LYS A 190 16.59 -9.38 2.33
CA LYS A 190 15.24 -9.54 2.89
C LYS A 190 14.73 -10.97 2.75
N ALA A 191 14.94 -11.58 1.58
CA ALA A 191 14.57 -12.97 1.35
C ALA A 191 15.32 -13.93 2.28
N GLN A 192 16.63 -13.73 2.47
CA GLN A 192 17.43 -14.52 3.41
C GLN A 192 16.92 -14.40 4.86
N LYS A 193 16.58 -13.18 5.30
CA LYS A 193 16.00 -12.95 6.64
C LYS A 193 14.67 -13.66 6.83
N LEU A 194 13.78 -13.60 5.83
CA LEU A 194 12.51 -14.35 5.87
C LEU A 194 12.74 -15.86 5.95
N LEU A 195 13.65 -16.39 5.12
CA LEU A 195 13.97 -17.82 5.13
C LEU A 195 14.58 -18.26 6.47
N MET A 196 15.39 -17.42 7.11
CA MET A 196 15.90 -17.67 8.47
C MET A 196 14.77 -17.66 9.50
N LEU A 197 13.91 -16.64 9.47
CA LEU A 197 12.76 -16.53 10.38
C LEU A 197 11.85 -17.77 10.31
N PHE A 198 11.54 -18.25 9.10
CA PHE A 198 10.72 -19.45 8.92
C PHE A 198 11.40 -20.76 9.37
N ARG A 199 12.73 -20.79 9.45
CA ARG A 199 13.47 -21.94 9.99
C ARG A 199 13.48 -21.93 11.52
N GLU A 200 13.58 -20.75 12.12
CA GLU A 200 13.60 -20.57 13.58
C GLU A 200 12.22 -20.82 14.22
N GLN A 201 11.14 -20.63 13.45
CA GLN A 201 9.76 -20.82 13.89
C GLN A 201 9.19 -22.23 13.62
N ARG A 202 10.02 -23.17 13.13
CA ARG A 202 9.70 -24.60 13.00
C ARG A 202 10.03 -25.35 14.27
#